data_AF-A0A954S2F2-F1
#
_entry.id   AF-A0A954S2F2-F1
#
_cell.length_a   1.000
_cell.length_b   1.000
_cell.length_c   1.000
_cell.angle_alpha   90.00
_cell.angle_beta   90.00
_cell.angle_gamma   90.00
#
_symmetry.space_group_name_H-M   'P 1'
#
loop_
_entity.id
_entity.type
_entity.pdbx_description
1 polymer ?
#
loop_
_entity_poly.entity_id
_entity_poly.type
_entity_poly.pdbx_seq_one_letter_code
_entity_poly.pdbx_strand_id
1 'polypeptide(L)'
;MSKQIHMTSRPPEKPDGDAWVETAVESRKRPRVKPKRLTIDVHPDFHRRLKFHCVRNDVPISDFLRDVIERALPEETSSNQSREPSASDTK
;
A
#
# COMPACT_ATOMS: atom_id res chain seq x y z
N MET A 1 -4.71 10.48 -50.16
CA MET A 1 -3.42 9.99 -49.60
C MET A 1 -3.61 8.55 -49.13
N SER A 2 -3.41 7.58 -50.02
CA SER A 2 -3.63 6.15 -49.76
C SER A 2 -2.40 5.52 -49.11
N LYS A 3 -2.50 5.11 -47.84
CA LYS A 3 -1.44 4.35 -47.15
C LYS A 3 -1.47 2.90 -47.66
N GLN A 4 -0.41 2.47 -48.37
CA GLN A 4 -0.19 1.06 -48.69
C GLN A 4 0.19 0.31 -47.41
N ILE A 5 -0.64 -0.65 -47.01
CA ILE A 5 -0.37 -1.55 -45.89
C ILE A 5 0.23 -2.83 -46.47
N HIS A 6 1.54 -3.02 -46.28
CA HIS A 6 2.22 -4.25 -46.66
C HIS A 6 1.97 -5.31 -45.57
N MET A 7 1.09 -6.27 -45.86
CA MET A 7 0.85 -7.45 -45.03
C MET A 7 1.95 -8.48 -45.30
N THR A 8 3.07 -8.40 -44.57
CA THR A 8 4.09 -9.45 -44.60
C THR A 8 3.68 -10.60 -43.69
N SER A 9 3.92 -11.84 -44.12
CA SER A 9 3.52 -13.07 -43.42
C SER A 9 4.40 -13.45 -42.21
N ARG A 10 5.39 -12.62 -41.87
CA ARG A 10 6.32 -12.86 -40.77
C ARG A 10 6.04 -11.88 -39.64
N PRO A 11 5.59 -12.35 -38.46
CA PRO A 11 5.45 -11.51 -37.29
C PRO A 11 6.78 -10.83 -36.95
N PRO A 12 6.81 -9.52 -36.65
CA PRO A 12 8.00 -8.90 -36.09
C PRO A 12 8.36 -9.58 -34.76
N GLU A 13 9.66 -9.62 -34.47
CA GLU A 13 10.22 -10.26 -33.28
C GLU A 13 9.51 -9.75 -32.01
N LYS A 14 9.18 -10.69 -31.12
CA LYS A 14 8.28 -10.44 -29.98
C LYS A 14 8.83 -9.29 -29.12
N PRO A 15 8.01 -8.29 -28.76
CA PRO A 15 8.43 -7.28 -27.79
C PRO A 15 8.75 -7.97 -26.46
N ASP A 16 9.88 -7.60 -25.87
CA ASP A 16 10.38 -8.14 -24.61
C ASP A 16 9.35 -7.91 -23.49
N GLY A 17 8.83 -9.01 -22.93
CA GLY A 17 7.76 -8.99 -21.93
C GLY A 17 8.19 -8.35 -20.60
N ASP A 18 9.49 -8.31 -20.34
CA ASP A 18 10.06 -7.78 -19.10
C ASP A 18 10.30 -6.26 -19.14
N ALA A 19 10.12 -5.61 -20.29
CA ALA A 19 10.29 -4.15 -20.44
C ALA A 19 9.34 -3.31 -19.57
N TRP A 20 8.18 -3.87 -19.16
CA TRP A 20 7.27 -3.20 -18.21
C TRP A 20 7.75 -3.33 -16.75
N VAL A 21 8.54 -4.35 -16.41
CA VAL A 21 8.87 -4.62 -15.01
C VAL A 21 9.93 -3.65 -14.47
N GLU A 22 10.82 -3.16 -15.34
CA GLU A 22 11.99 -2.38 -14.90
C GLU A 22 11.66 -0.93 -14.52
N THR A 23 10.63 -0.32 -15.10
CA THR A 23 10.34 1.11 -14.87
C THR A 23 9.71 1.41 -13.51
N ALA A 24 9.22 0.40 -12.78
CA ALA A 24 8.52 0.58 -11.51
C ALA A 24 9.45 0.68 -10.27
N VAL A 25 10.75 0.39 -10.42
CA VAL A 25 11.66 0.21 -9.28
C VAL A 25 12.32 1.52 -8.82
N GLU A 26 12.46 2.51 -9.71
CA GLU A 26 13.45 3.60 -9.49
C GLU A 26 12.94 4.82 -8.70
N SER A 27 11.66 4.94 -8.33
CA SER A 27 11.16 6.24 -7.81
C SER A 27 10.33 6.22 -6.52
N ARG A 28 10.22 5.08 -5.82
CA ARG A 28 9.45 5.04 -4.56
C ARG A 28 10.38 5.08 -3.35
N LYS A 29 10.62 6.28 -2.79
CA LYS A 29 11.14 6.47 -1.43
C LYS A 29 10.39 5.50 -0.51
N ARG A 30 11.07 4.45 -0.04
CA ARG A 30 10.44 3.44 0.81
C ARG A 30 10.01 4.11 2.11
N PRO A 31 8.74 3.99 2.53
CA PRO A 31 8.35 4.48 3.85
C PRO A 31 9.24 3.82 4.92
N ARG A 32 9.67 4.60 5.93
CA ARG A 32 10.59 4.16 7.00
C ARG A 32 10.10 2.90 7.73
N VAL A 33 8.80 2.63 7.70
CA VAL A 33 8.17 1.44 8.29
C VAL A 33 7.39 0.70 7.20
N LYS A 34 7.63 -0.60 7.08
CA LYS A 34 6.88 -1.47 6.16
C LYS A 34 5.42 -1.57 6.65
N PRO A 35 4.41 -1.21 5.83
CA PRO A 35 3.02 -1.33 6.24
C PRO A 35 2.67 -2.80 6.52
N LYS A 36 1.97 -3.05 7.63
CA LYS A 36 1.38 -4.37 7.94
C LYS A 36 0.04 -4.49 7.23
N ARG A 37 -0.26 -5.69 6.70
CA ARG A 37 -1.54 -6.00 6.05
C ARG A 37 -2.59 -6.34 7.11
N LEU A 38 -3.76 -5.73 7.01
CA LEU A 38 -4.93 -6.00 7.83
C LEU A 38 -6.04 -6.53 6.92
N THR A 39 -6.55 -7.73 7.22
CA THR A 39 -7.70 -8.34 6.55
C THR A 39 -8.89 -8.28 7.49
N ILE A 40 -10.03 -7.78 7.01
CA ILE A 40 -11.24 -7.59 7.82
C ILE A 40 -12.42 -8.15 7.05
N ASP A 41 -13.20 -9.01 7.70
CA ASP A 41 -14.47 -9.46 7.18
C ASP A 41 -15.57 -8.47 7.56
N VAL A 42 -16.34 -8.03 6.56
CA VAL A 42 -17.41 -7.06 6.74
C VAL A 42 -18.67 -7.50 6.01
N HIS A 43 -19.83 -7.12 6.55
CA HIS A 43 -21.11 -7.37 5.88
C HIS A 43 -21.13 -6.67 4.49
N PRO A 44 -21.67 -7.30 3.44
CA PRO A 44 -21.68 -6.74 2.09
C PRO A 44 -22.35 -5.35 2.01
N ASP A 45 -23.41 -5.12 2.77
CA ASP A 45 -24.09 -3.82 2.80
C ASP A 45 -23.25 -2.73 3.46
N PHE A 46 -22.48 -3.09 4.49
CA PHE A 46 -21.55 -2.17 5.12
C PHE A 46 -20.41 -1.81 4.16
N HIS A 47 -19.86 -2.81 3.46
CA HIS A 47 -18.81 -2.57 2.46
C HIS A 47 -19.29 -1.66 1.33
N ARG A 48 -20.53 -1.83 0.83
CA ARG A 48 -21.12 -0.91 -0.15
C ARG A 48 -21.18 0.51 0.38
N ARG A 49 -21.76 0.71 1.57
CA ARG A 49 -21.88 2.04 2.19
C ARG A 49 -20.52 2.70 2.42
N LEU A 50 -19.54 1.93 2.90
CA LEU A 50 -18.16 2.38 3.09
C LEU A 50 -17.53 2.81 1.77
N LYS A 51 -17.65 1.99 0.72
CA LYS A 51 -17.12 2.33 -0.61
C LYS A 51 -17.78 3.58 -1.18
N PHE A 52 -19.10 3.72 -1.07
CA PHE A 52 -19.81 4.92 -1.51
C PHE A 52 -19.35 6.17 -0.76
N HIS A 53 -19.13 6.06 0.56
CA HIS A 53 -18.59 7.16 1.36
C HIS A 53 -17.19 7.57 0.88
N CYS A 54 -16.29 6.60 0.64
CA CYS A 54 -14.95 6.87 0.13
C CYS A 54 -14.97 7.54 -1.24
N VAL A 55 -15.81 7.06 -2.17
CA VAL A 55 -15.96 7.65 -3.52
C VAL A 55 -16.49 9.08 -3.44
N ARG A 56 -17.49 9.35 -2.58
CA ARG A 56 -18.07 10.69 -2.46
C ARG A 56 -17.07 11.73 -1.95
N ASN A 57 -16.15 11.33 -1.08
CA ASN A 57 -15.19 12.23 -0.45
C ASN A 57 -13.81 12.19 -1.14
N ASP A 58 -13.66 11.42 -2.22
CA ASP A 58 -12.38 11.22 -2.94
C ASP A 58 -11.23 10.73 -2.04
N VAL A 59 -11.56 9.91 -1.03
CA VAL A 59 -10.57 9.35 -0.08
C VAL A 59 -10.43 7.84 -0.30
N PRO A 60 -9.22 7.29 -0.38
CA PRO A 60 -9.03 5.84 -0.48
C PRO A 60 -9.45 5.15 0.82
N ILE A 61 -9.98 3.93 0.68
CA ILE A 61 -10.51 3.17 1.82
C ILE A 61 -9.45 2.88 2.89
N SER A 62 -8.18 2.72 2.48
CA SER A 62 -7.05 2.50 3.38
C SER A 62 -6.82 3.68 4.32
N ASP A 63 -6.96 4.90 3.80
CA ASP A 63 -6.64 6.11 4.55
C ASP A 63 -7.80 6.45 5.47
N PHE A 64 -9.03 6.28 5.00
CA PHE A 64 -10.22 6.36 5.85
C PHE A 64 -10.13 5.37 7.03
N LEU A 65 -9.79 4.10 6.78
CA LEU A 65 -9.65 3.12 7.85
C LEU A 65 -8.49 3.46 8.79
N ARG A 66 -7.38 3.98 8.26
CA ARG A 66 -6.23 4.41 9.05
C ARG A 66 -6.61 5.55 10.00
N ASP A 67 -7.28 6.58 9.50
CA ASP A 67 -7.82 7.68 10.31
C ASP A 67 -8.77 7.20 11.41
N VAL A 68 -9.68 6.27 11.08
CA VAL A 68 -10.65 5.72 12.03
C VAL A 68 -9.92 4.94 13.13
N ILE A 69 -8.92 4.12 12.74
CA ILE A 69 -8.12 3.32 13.68
C ILE A 69 -7.27 4.21 14.57
N GLU A 70 -6.59 5.22 14.02
CA GLU A 70 -5.75 6.16 14.79
C GLU A 70 -6.56 6.97 15.80
N ARG A 71 -7.80 7.35 15.48
CA ARG A 71 -8.70 8.03 16.42
C ARG A 71 -9.23 7.10 17.51
N ALA A 72 -9.42 5.81 17.20
CA ALA A 72 -9.93 4.82 18.14
C ALA A 72 -8.83 4.27 19.07
N LEU A 73 -7.59 4.24 18.59
CA LEU A 73 -6.40 3.76 19.29
C LEU A 73 -5.37 4.89 19.36
N PRO A 74 -5.58 5.91 20.21
CA PRO A 74 -4.56 6.92 20.42
C PRO A 74 -3.29 6.23 20.91
N GLU A 75 -2.15 6.56 20.29
CA GLU A 75 -0.85 6.07 20.71
C GLU A 75 -0.61 6.51 22.17
N GLU A 76 -0.72 5.57 23.12
CA GLU A 76 -0.13 5.78 24.43
C GLU A 76 1.37 5.80 24.23
N THR A 77 1.92 7.00 24.04
CA THR A 77 3.34 7.24 23.91
C THR A 77 4.06 6.58 25.07
N SER A 78 4.70 5.45 24.77
CA SER A 78 5.80 4.80 25.49
C SER A 78 6.39 5.62 26.64
N SER A 79 5.74 5.59 27.80
CA SER A 79 6.29 6.01 29.09
C SER A 79 7.05 4.89 29.78
N ASN A 80 7.40 3.82 29.05
CA ASN A 80 8.11 2.67 29.61
C ASN A 80 9.45 2.43 28.91
N GLN A 81 10.29 3.46 28.89
CA GLN A 81 11.73 3.33 28.67
C GLN A 81 12.48 4.02 29.80
N SER A 82 12.37 3.48 31.01
CA SER A 82 13.27 3.77 32.15
C SER A 82 12.89 2.87 33.33
N ARG A 83 13.46 1.66 33.38
CA ARG A 83 13.78 0.88 34.60
C ARG A 83 14.32 -0.50 34.21
N GLU A 84 15.50 -0.51 33.62
CA GLU A 84 16.44 -1.61 33.86
C GLU A 84 17.32 -1.16 35.02
N PRO A 85 17.12 -1.65 36.26
CA PRO A 85 18.14 -1.51 37.28
C PRO A 85 19.31 -2.42 36.90
N SER A 86 20.47 -1.79 36.78
CA SER A 86 21.78 -2.43 36.68
C SER A 86 21.92 -3.52 37.74
N ALA A 87 21.84 -4.78 37.34
CA ALA A 87 22.33 -5.90 38.14
C ALA A 87 23.84 -6.06 37.89
N SER A 88 24.60 -5.08 38.36
CA SER A 88 26.01 -5.24 38.69
C SER A 88 26.12 -5.25 40.21
N ASP A 89 26.96 -6.14 40.72
CA ASP A 89 27.36 -6.29 42.12
C ASP A 89 26.33 -6.89 43.08
N THR A 90 26.55 -8.16 43.45
CA THR A 90 26.92 -8.50 44.82
C THR A 90 27.59 -9.89 44.84
N LYS A 91 28.91 -9.85 45.01
CA LYS A 91 29.79 -10.63 45.91
C LYS A 91 29.72 -12.16 45.95
#